data_AF-A0A9Q0UES4-F1
#
_entry.id   AF-A0A9Q0UES4-F1
#
_cell.length_a   1.000
_cell.length_b   1.000
_cell.length_c   1.000
_cell.angle_alpha   90.00
_cell.angle_beta   90.00
_cell.angle_gamma   90.00
#
_symmetry.space_group_name_H-M   'P 1'
#
loop_
_entity.id
_entity.type
_entity.pdbx_description
1 polymer ?
#
loop_
_entity_poly.entity_id
_entity_poly.type
_entity_poly.pdbx_seq_one_letter_code
_entity_poly.pdbx_strand_id
1 'polypeptide(L)'
;MRYSTLCYVLFLILFDAFLVESGAAGGEKDGVYIVYMGAATEHGSSKNEHAQLLSSVLKRRKNALVHSYEHGISGFAARLSAAEAKSISKNPAVVSVFPDPVYQLHTTRSWDFLKYGTDVKIDLSPNSDSNLSSRGNDVIIGILDTGIWPESKSFSDKDMDPIPSSWNGTCVKAQYFNSSNCNRKIIGARYYYAPDDDDDRLVDTPRDINGHGTHVASTAAGIMVPGASYHGLASGTAKGGSPGSRIAVYKVCTPYGCAGSSILAAFSDAIKDGVDILSLSLGYRSRFSDLKEDPIAIGAFHAVENGITVVCSAGNEGPSEKTVSNDAPWILTVAATTIDRRFKSNVVFDKNKVIKGEAINFANIGKSPVHPLIYAKSAKKADADESDARNCYPDSMDGKKIKGKIVICDNDKDPNLYYTMSEVQNLGGIGAVLVDDTKRGDASEFDDFPMTSISSRDAVEIFAYLNSTKNPVATILPTTVVSQYKPAPTIAYFSSRGPSSISRNILKPDIAAPGSNILAAWTAYNGEATDKSKEIPKFKIMSGTSVACPHVSGLAAEIKSLYPSWSPSAVKSAIMTTGEGL
;
A
#
# COMPACT_ATOMS: atom_id res chain seq x y z
N MET A 1 -34.46 -30.79 -69.21
CA MET A 1 -34.47 -30.25 -67.83
C MET A 1 -34.17 -31.41 -66.89
N ARG A 2 -33.27 -31.39 -65.91
CA ARG A 2 -32.32 -30.42 -65.37
C ARG A 2 -31.34 -31.29 -64.57
N TYR A 3 -30.07 -31.34 -64.97
CA TYR A 3 -28.97 -32.04 -64.30
C TYR A 3 -28.57 -31.23 -63.04
N SER A 4 -28.49 -31.84 -61.85
CA SER A 4 -27.42 -32.72 -61.33
C SER A 4 -26.28 -31.88 -60.75
N THR A 5 -26.13 -31.84 -59.42
CA THR A 5 -25.21 -32.66 -58.61
C THR A 5 -23.76 -32.18 -58.71
N LEU A 6 -23.11 -32.14 -57.53
CA LEU A 6 -21.66 -32.28 -57.35
C LEU A 6 -20.80 -31.05 -57.68
N CYS A 7 -20.22 -30.50 -56.60
CA CYS A 7 -18.93 -29.80 -56.45
C CYS A 7 -19.13 -28.49 -55.66
N TYR A 8 -19.02 -28.37 -54.32
CA TYR A 8 -17.90 -28.77 -53.44
C TYR A 8 -16.56 -28.83 -54.18
N VAL A 9 -15.56 -28.09 -53.70
CA VAL A 9 -14.18 -28.02 -54.21
C VAL A 9 -13.98 -26.92 -55.27
N LEU A 10 -13.05 -25.99 -55.00
CA LEU A 10 -12.64 -24.77 -55.74
C LEU A 10 -13.54 -23.54 -55.46
N PHE A 11 -13.38 -22.72 -54.42
CA PHE A 11 -12.18 -21.91 -54.15
C PHE A 11 -12.25 -21.19 -52.78
N LEU A 12 -12.54 -21.94 -51.70
CA LEU A 12 -12.16 -21.53 -50.34
C LEU A 12 -10.65 -21.74 -50.07
N ILE A 13 -9.84 -22.01 -51.11
CA ILE A 13 -8.38 -22.12 -51.06
C ILE A 13 -7.80 -21.55 -52.37
N LEU A 14 -7.64 -20.24 -52.43
CA LEU A 14 -6.39 -19.54 -52.75
C LEU A 14 -6.51 -18.23 -51.96
N PHE A 15 -6.12 -18.14 -50.69
CA PHE A 15 -4.79 -18.45 -50.17
C PHE A 15 -3.69 -17.88 -51.05
N ASP A 16 -3.00 -16.91 -50.47
CA ASP A 16 -1.68 -16.45 -50.83
C ASP A 16 -1.51 -15.84 -52.22
N ALA A 17 -1.83 -14.55 -52.30
CA ALA A 17 -0.83 -13.65 -52.88
C ALA A 17 -0.98 -12.20 -52.38
N PHE A 18 0.03 -11.77 -51.63
CA PHE A 18 0.73 -10.49 -51.80
C PHE A 18 -0.09 -9.20 -51.61
N LEU A 19 0.07 -8.55 -50.45
CA LEU A 19 1.14 -7.60 -50.08
C LEU A 19 0.73 -6.13 -50.33
N VAL A 20 0.49 -5.44 -49.21
CA VAL A 20 1.21 -4.23 -48.76
C VAL A 20 1.52 -3.15 -49.82
N GLU A 21 0.79 -2.03 -49.73
CA GLU A 21 1.21 -0.59 -49.73
C GLU A 21 0.00 0.29 -50.16
N SER A 22 -0.35 1.47 -49.63
CA SER A 22 0.11 2.32 -48.52
C SER A 22 -0.89 3.50 -48.33
N GLY A 23 -1.12 3.98 -47.09
CA GLY A 23 -1.42 5.40 -46.78
C GLY A 23 -2.85 5.94 -46.50
N ALA A 24 -3.18 6.08 -45.20
CA ALA A 24 -3.96 7.13 -44.47
C ALA A 24 -5.52 7.21 -44.51
N ALA A 25 -6.27 7.68 -43.49
CA ALA A 25 -6.38 7.46 -42.02
C ALA A 25 -7.55 8.34 -41.43
N GLY A 26 -8.40 7.76 -40.56
CA GLY A 26 -9.04 8.38 -39.36
C GLY A 26 -10.23 9.37 -39.46
N GLY A 27 -11.37 9.05 -38.83
CA GLY A 27 -12.50 9.98 -38.58
C GLY A 27 -12.48 10.63 -37.17
N GLU A 28 -12.72 11.94 -37.09
CA GLU A 28 -12.58 12.82 -35.90
C GLU A 28 -13.67 12.61 -34.81
N LYS A 29 -13.27 12.67 -33.54
CA LYS A 29 -14.16 12.71 -32.35
C LYS A 29 -14.22 14.13 -31.77
N ASP A 30 -15.42 14.60 -31.39
CA ASP A 30 -15.64 15.88 -30.71
C ASP A 30 -15.01 15.86 -29.29
N GLY A 31 -14.26 16.91 -28.93
CA GLY A 31 -13.59 17.07 -27.62
C GLY A 31 -14.06 18.32 -26.87
N VAL A 32 -13.74 18.46 -25.59
CA VAL A 32 -13.91 19.74 -24.88
C VAL A 32 -12.64 20.56 -25.13
N TYR A 33 -12.81 21.82 -25.50
CA TYR A 33 -11.74 22.75 -25.78
C TYR A 33 -11.95 24.01 -24.95
N ILE A 34 -10.86 24.56 -24.42
CA ILE A 34 -10.82 25.85 -23.73
C ILE A 34 -10.45 26.91 -24.77
N VAL A 35 -11.27 27.96 -24.85
CA VAL A 35 -11.10 29.16 -25.68
C VAL A 35 -10.76 30.32 -24.75
N TYR A 36 -9.49 30.68 -24.69
CA TYR A 36 -8.99 31.76 -23.85
C TYR A 36 -8.94 33.07 -24.64
N MET A 37 -9.49 34.14 -24.08
CA MET A 37 -9.68 35.44 -24.74
C MET A 37 -8.92 36.58 -24.06
N GLY A 38 -8.10 36.31 -23.04
CA GLY A 38 -7.29 37.31 -22.35
C GLY A 38 -7.83 37.71 -20.97
N ALA A 39 -7.38 38.84 -20.43
CA ALA A 39 -7.88 39.38 -19.16
C ALA A 39 -9.27 40.01 -19.32
N ALA A 40 -10.15 39.84 -18.33
CA ALA A 40 -11.46 40.50 -18.33
C ALA A 40 -11.31 42.02 -18.02
N THR A 41 -12.09 42.88 -18.68
CA THR A 41 -12.11 44.33 -18.41
C THR A 41 -12.81 44.64 -17.07
N GLU A 42 -12.64 45.86 -16.53
CA GLU A 42 -13.19 46.24 -15.21
C GLU A 42 -14.72 46.15 -15.10
N HIS A 43 -15.44 46.06 -16.23
CA HIS A 43 -16.89 45.84 -16.28
C HIS A 43 -17.29 44.39 -16.58
N GLY A 44 -16.33 43.46 -16.62
CA GLY A 44 -16.50 42.05 -17.02
C GLY A 44 -16.63 41.89 -18.54
N SER A 45 -16.23 40.72 -19.09
CA SER A 45 -16.64 40.36 -20.45
C SER A 45 -18.06 39.82 -20.44
N SER A 46 -18.84 40.09 -21.49
CA SER A 46 -20.25 39.71 -21.48
C SER A 46 -20.41 38.23 -21.87
N LYS A 47 -21.21 37.45 -21.11
CA LYS A 47 -21.70 36.12 -21.54
C LYS A 47 -22.24 36.13 -22.96
N ASN A 48 -22.80 37.25 -23.39
CA ASN A 48 -23.33 37.43 -24.74
C ASN A 48 -22.22 37.41 -25.81
N GLU A 49 -21.04 37.94 -25.52
CA GLU A 49 -19.88 37.92 -26.44
C GLU A 49 -19.32 36.51 -26.58
N HIS A 50 -19.20 35.76 -25.47
CA HIS A 50 -18.82 34.33 -25.50
C HIS A 50 -19.84 33.50 -26.28
N ALA A 51 -21.14 33.73 -26.07
CA ALA A 51 -22.20 33.04 -26.78
C ALA A 51 -22.25 33.40 -28.27
N GLN A 52 -22.03 34.67 -28.64
CA GLN A 52 -21.94 35.11 -30.03
C GLN A 52 -20.75 34.47 -30.74
N LEU A 53 -19.57 34.49 -30.12
CA LEU A 53 -18.37 33.87 -30.67
C LEU A 53 -18.53 32.36 -30.83
N LEU A 54 -19.09 31.68 -29.84
CA LEU A 54 -19.39 30.25 -29.90
C LEU A 54 -20.43 29.92 -30.98
N SER A 55 -21.44 30.77 -31.16
CA SER A 55 -22.47 30.61 -32.20
C SER A 55 -21.94 30.83 -33.63
N SER A 56 -20.82 31.54 -33.79
CA SER A 56 -20.21 31.81 -35.09
C SER A 56 -19.68 30.56 -35.80
N VAL A 57 -19.40 29.49 -35.05
CA VAL A 57 -18.85 28.24 -35.57
C VAL A 57 -19.76 27.03 -35.37
N LEU A 58 -20.77 27.12 -34.49
CA LEU A 58 -21.66 26.00 -34.19
C LEU A 58 -23.00 26.12 -34.92
N LYS A 59 -23.29 25.13 -35.78
CA LYS A 59 -24.66 24.91 -36.26
C LYS A 59 -25.49 24.27 -35.14
N ARG A 60 -26.12 25.11 -34.31
CA ARG A 60 -27.13 24.79 -33.28
C ARG A 60 -26.95 23.43 -32.60
N ARG A 61 -26.08 23.37 -31.58
CA ARG A 61 -26.10 22.34 -30.54
C ARG A 61 -26.53 22.97 -29.21
N LYS A 62 -27.58 22.43 -28.58
CA LYS A 62 -27.92 22.78 -27.18
C LYS A 62 -26.80 22.25 -26.27
N ASN A 63 -26.34 23.04 -25.30
CA ASN A 63 -25.33 22.69 -24.29
C ASN A 63 -23.89 22.51 -24.80
N ALA A 64 -23.49 23.22 -25.86
CA ALA A 64 -22.11 23.19 -26.33
C ALA A 64 -21.15 23.98 -25.43
N LEU A 65 -21.64 25.03 -24.76
CA LEU A 65 -20.88 25.76 -23.74
C LEU A 65 -20.78 24.93 -22.47
N VAL A 66 -19.57 24.63 -22.04
CA VAL A 66 -19.26 23.88 -20.81
C VAL A 66 -19.09 24.86 -19.65
N HIS A 67 -18.26 25.89 -19.80
CA HIS A 67 -18.04 26.94 -18.80
C HIS A 67 -17.80 28.29 -19.47
N SER A 68 -18.12 29.39 -18.77
CA SER A 68 -17.81 30.77 -19.18
C SER A 68 -17.02 31.44 -18.05
N TYR A 69 -15.93 32.12 -18.40
CA TYR A 69 -15.00 32.78 -17.48
C TYR A 69 -15.10 34.29 -17.70
N GLU A 70 -15.58 35.03 -16.70
CA GLU A 70 -15.97 36.46 -16.84
C GLU A 70 -15.24 37.39 -15.87
N HIS A 71 -14.50 36.84 -14.91
CA HIS A 71 -13.88 37.59 -13.81
C HIS A 71 -12.38 37.33 -13.77
N GLY A 72 -11.56 38.38 -13.96
CA GLY A 72 -10.10 38.32 -14.04
C GLY A 72 -9.56 37.66 -15.31
N ILE A 73 -10.29 36.71 -15.88
CA ILE A 73 -9.99 35.95 -17.10
C ILE A 73 -11.24 35.96 -17.97
N SER A 74 -11.08 36.31 -19.25
CA SER A 74 -12.11 36.23 -20.29
C SER A 74 -11.91 34.98 -21.14
N GLY A 75 -12.97 34.21 -21.34
CA GLY A 75 -12.95 33.04 -22.21
C GLY A 75 -14.05 32.03 -21.86
N PHE A 76 -14.05 30.88 -22.52
CA PHE A 76 -15.02 29.82 -22.25
C PHE A 76 -14.48 28.43 -22.61
N ALA A 77 -15.04 27.39 -21.99
CA ALA A 77 -14.84 26.00 -22.42
C ALA A 77 -16.06 25.54 -23.21
N ALA A 78 -15.86 24.85 -24.32
CA ALA A 78 -16.94 24.35 -25.17
C ALA A 78 -16.60 22.98 -25.80
N ARG A 79 -17.64 22.20 -26.10
CA ARG A 79 -17.51 20.97 -26.89
C ARG A 79 -17.38 21.33 -28.37
N LEU A 80 -16.21 21.10 -28.94
CA LEU A 80 -15.85 21.46 -30.30
C LEU A 80 -15.20 20.26 -31.00
N SER A 81 -15.40 20.15 -32.31
CA SER A 81 -14.50 19.39 -33.18
C SER A 81 -13.16 20.12 -33.32
N ALA A 82 -12.10 19.40 -33.72
CA ALA A 82 -10.80 20.01 -33.96
C ALA A 82 -10.86 21.11 -35.05
N ALA A 83 -11.70 20.91 -36.08
CA ALA A 83 -11.96 21.89 -37.11
C ALA A 83 -12.66 23.16 -36.58
N GLU A 84 -13.66 23.01 -35.70
CA GLU A 84 -14.34 24.14 -35.05
C GLU A 84 -13.40 24.89 -34.10
N ALA A 85 -12.61 24.17 -33.30
CA ALA A 85 -11.59 24.75 -32.42
C ALA A 85 -10.55 25.58 -33.21
N LYS A 86 -10.09 25.06 -34.35
CA LYS A 86 -9.17 25.76 -35.26
C LYS A 86 -9.81 26.95 -36.00
N SER A 87 -11.13 26.92 -36.17
CA SER A 87 -11.87 28.05 -36.73
C SER A 87 -12.03 29.17 -35.70
N ILE A 88 -12.37 28.84 -34.45
CA ILE A 88 -12.48 29.83 -33.35
C ILE A 88 -11.13 30.49 -33.07
N SER A 89 -10.02 29.74 -33.12
CA SER A 89 -8.68 30.29 -32.83
C SER A 89 -8.20 31.37 -33.80
N LYS A 90 -8.87 31.55 -34.95
CA LYS A 90 -8.56 32.62 -35.92
C LYS A 90 -9.26 33.94 -35.61
N ASN A 91 -10.16 33.97 -34.63
CA ASN A 91 -10.83 35.20 -34.26
C ASN A 91 -9.86 36.13 -33.50
N PRO A 92 -9.76 37.43 -33.85
CA PRO A 92 -8.84 38.37 -33.19
C PRO A 92 -9.05 38.54 -31.68
N ALA A 93 -10.25 38.24 -31.17
CA ALA A 93 -10.57 38.29 -29.74
C ALA A 93 -10.16 37.01 -28.97
N VAL A 94 -9.62 36.00 -29.65
CA VAL A 94 -9.20 34.71 -29.06
C VAL A 94 -7.69 34.66 -28.99
N VAL A 95 -7.15 34.53 -27.78
CA VAL A 95 -5.71 34.44 -27.51
C VAL A 95 -5.21 33.02 -27.78
N SER A 96 -5.95 31.99 -27.34
CA SER A 96 -5.60 30.61 -27.62
C SER A 96 -6.80 29.66 -27.52
N VAL A 97 -6.74 28.55 -28.26
CA VAL A 97 -7.70 27.44 -28.17
C VAL A 97 -6.95 26.13 -28.04
N PHE A 98 -7.27 25.34 -27.03
CA PHE A 98 -6.59 24.07 -26.75
C PHE A 98 -7.57 23.05 -26.15
N PRO A 99 -7.34 21.73 -26.33
CA PRO A 99 -8.16 20.70 -25.68
C PRO A 99 -8.11 20.85 -24.15
N ASP A 100 -9.25 20.63 -23.49
CA ASP A 100 -9.37 20.64 -22.03
C ASP A 100 -8.52 19.52 -21.41
N PRO A 101 -7.42 19.85 -20.70
CA PRO A 101 -6.52 18.85 -20.15
C PRO A 101 -7.07 18.25 -18.84
N VAL A 102 -7.16 16.91 -18.78
CA VAL A 102 -7.49 16.18 -17.55
C VAL A 102 -6.21 15.85 -16.78
N TYR A 103 -6.06 16.37 -15.56
CA TYR A 103 -4.91 16.12 -14.67
C TYR A 103 -5.19 15.01 -13.63
N GLN A 104 -4.14 14.32 -13.14
CA GLN A 104 -4.22 13.33 -12.04
C GLN A 104 -3.07 13.50 -11.02
N LEU A 105 -3.29 13.20 -9.73
CA LEU A 105 -2.25 12.94 -8.73
C LEU A 105 -2.81 12.03 -7.61
N HIS A 106 -2.20 10.89 -7.26
CA HIS A 106 -2.53 10.07 -6.08
C HIS A 106 -1.40 9.14 -5.64
N THR A 107 -1.31 8.90 -4.32
CA THR A 107 -0.64 7.71 -3.76
C THR A 107 -1.25 6.42 -4.28
N THR A 108 -0.66 5.25 -4.02
CA THR A 108 -1.33 4.02 -4.46
C THR A 108 -2.68 3.82 -3.77
N ARG A 109 -2.85 4.28 -2.51
CA ARG A 109 -4.17 4.59 -1.91
C ARG A 109 -4.13 5.27 -0.54
N SER A 110 -3.22 4.89 0.37
CA SER A 110 -3.39 5.14 1.82
C SER A 110 -3.43 6.62 2.22
N TRP A 111 -2.57 7.47 1.66
CA TRP A 111 -2.58 8.91 1.95
C TRP A 111 -3.75 9.63 1.28
N ASP A 112 -4.19 9.17 0.12
CA ASP A 112 -5.42 9.71 -0.51
C ASP A 112 -6.65 9.30 0.31
N PHE A 113 -6.66 8.08 0.85
CA PHE A 113 -7.69 7.65 1.77
C PHE A 113 -7.74 8.54 3.02
N LEU A 114 -6.60 8.95 3.57
CA LEU A 114 -6.56 9.93 4.68
C LEU A 114 -6.98 11.34 4.24
N LYS A 115 -6.62 11.77 3.03
CA LYS A 115 -6.97 13.11 2.51
C LYS A 115 -8.44 13.26 2.13
N TYR A 116 -9.04 12.23 1.54
CA TYR A 116 -10.40 12.26 0.97
C TYR A 116 -11.40 11.43 1.75
N GLY A 117 -10.95 10.66 2.74
CA GLY A 117 -11.81 9.92 3.66
C GLY A 117 -12.36 10.76 4.80
N THR A 118 -11.95 12.03 4.90
CA THR A 118 -12.44 13.01 5.88
C THR A 118 -13.45 13.95 5.22
N ASP A 119 -14.51 14.32 5.93
CA ASP A 119 -15.51 15.31 5.45
C ASP A 119 -14.95 16.75 5.47
N VAL A 120 -13.73 16.93 5.94
CA VAL A 120 -13.01 18.20 6.00
C VAL A 120 -12.39 18.48 4.62
N LYS A 121 -12.98 19.43 3.87
CA LYS A 121 -12.28 20.05 2.73
C LYS A 121 -11.04 20.75 3.25
N ILE A 122 -9.87 20.13 3.12
CA ILE A 122 -8.59 20.79 3.35
C ILE A 122 -8.40 21.80 2.23
N ASP A 123 -8.73 23.07 2.51
CA ASP A 123 -8.38 24.18 1.65
C ASP A 123 -6.86 24.43 1.81
N LEU A 124 -6.06 23.79 0.95
CA LEU A 124 -4.63 24.06 0.84
C LEU A 124 -4.35 25.33 0.04
N SER A 125 -5.31 26.25 -0.09
CA SER A 125 -5.03 27.61 -0.54
C SER A 125 -3.99 28.19 0.41
N PRO A 126 -2.73 28.40 -0.04
CA PRO A 126 -1.76 29.09 0.78
C PRO A 126 -2.33 30.50 0.92
N ASN A 127 -2.69 30.91 2.14
CA ASN A 127 -2.67 32.33 2.43
C ASN A 127 -1.32 32.85 1.94
N SER A 128 -1.36 33.95 1.20
CA SER A 128 -0.29 34.57 0.43
C SER A 128 0.88 35.09 1.28
N ASP A 129 1.26 34.37 2.34
CA ASP A 129 2.57 34.46 2.96
C ASP A 129 3.51 33.54 2.20
N SER A 130 4.20 34.13 1.23
CA SER A 130 5.27 33.57 0.41
C SER A 130 6.49 33.04 1.19
N ASN A 131 6.37 32.85 2.50
CA ASN A 131 7.38 32.29 3.41
C ASN A 131 7.08 30.85 3.87
N LEU A 132 5.93 30.25 3.53
CA LEU A 132 5.63 28.86 3.92
C LEU A 132 6.28 27.82 2.99
N SER A 133 6.53 28.17 1.73
CA SER A 133 7.16 27.28 0.74
C SER A 133 8.69 27.15 0.89
N SER A 134 9.31 27.92 1.79
CA SER A 134 10.76 27.95 2.00
C SER A 134 11.22 27.47 3.38
N ARG A 135 10.31 27.00 4.26
CA ARG A 135 10.64 26.68 5.66
C ARG A 135 10.20 25.30 6.18
N GLY A 136 9.76 24.37 5.32
CA GLY A 136 9.15 23.10 5.77
C GLY A 136 9.91 21.78 5.50
N ASN A 137 11.14 21.80 4.98
CA ASN A 137 11.73 20.61 4.31
C ASN A 137 12.86 19.88 5.06
N ASP A 138 13.10 20.14 6.34
CA ASP A 138 14.32 19.65 7.02
C ASP A 138 14.10 18.88 8.32
N VAL A 139 12.86 18.46 8.61
CA VAL A 139 12.59 17.56 9.74
C VAL A 139 13.29 16.22 9.53
N ILE A 140 13.94 15.71 10.56
CA ILE A 140 14.71 14.47 10.53
C ILE A 140 13.94 13.37 11.25
N ILE A 141 13.54 12.33 10.51
CA ILE A 141 12.87 11.15 11.05
C ILE A 141 13.92 10.04 11.28
N GLY A 142 14.14 9.69 12.53
CA GLY A 142 14.91 8.51 12.93
C GLY A 142 14.07 7.24 12.83
N ILE A 143 14.56 6.25 12.07
CA ILE A 143 13.92 4.95 11.86
C ILE A 143 14.73 3.87 12.60
N LEU A 144 14.15 3.29 13.65
CA LEU A 144 14.74 2.17 14.39
C LEU A 144 14.08 0.87 13.91
N ASP A 145 14.78 0.11 13.07
CA ASP A 145 14.19 -1.05 12.37
C ASP A 145 15.27 -2.05 11.86
N THR A 146 15.01 -2.79 10.78
CA THR A 146 15.91 -3.77 10.13
C THR A 146 16.95 -3.16 9.19
N GLY A 147 17.01 -1.82 9.11
CA GLY A 147 17.94 -1.07 8.26
C GLY A 147 17.25 -0.36 7.10
N ILE A 148 17.99 -0.07 6.03
CA ILE A 148 17.43 0.52 4.81
C ILE A 148 18.03 -0.07 3.53
N TRP A 149 17.25 -0.08 2.44
CA TRP A 149 17.72 -0.34 1.08
C TRP A 149 17.92 0.99 0.33
N PRO A 150 19.12 1.59 0.36
CA PRO A 150 19.35 2.97 -0.06
C PRO A 150 19.13 3.21 -1.55
N GLU A 151 19.28 2.18 -2.40
CA GLU A 151 19.08 2.27 -3.85
C GLU A 151 17.61 2.35 -4.27
N SER A 152 16.67 2.24 -3.33
CA SER A 152 15.25 2.42 -3.63
C SER A 152 14.98 3.82 -4.17
N LYS A 153 14.18 3.91 -5.23
CA LYS A 153 13.76 5.20 -5.82
C LYS A 153 13.04 6.09 -4.81
N SER A 154 12.41 5.51 -3.78
CA SER A 154 11.75 6.25 -2.71
C SER A 154 12.71 7.08 -1.86
N PHE A 155 14.02 6.85 -1.98
CA PHE A 155 15.06 7.55 -1.21
C PHE A 155 16.01 8.38 -2.08
N SER A 156 15.59 8.73 -3.30
CA SER A 156 16.33 9.70 -4.12
C SER A 156 16.25 11.10 -3.51
N ASP A 157 17.30 11.89 -3.71
CA ASP A 157 17.51 13.22 -3.14
C ASP A 157 17.63 14.33 -4.19
N LYS A 158 17.19 14.04 -5.43
CA LYS A 158 17.40 14.88 -6.63
C LYS A 158 17.01 16.34 -6.42
N ASP A 159 15.92 16.58 -5.70
CA ASP A 159 15.32 17.89 -5.49
C ASP A 159 15.34 18.33 -4.01
N MET A 160 16.29 17.80 -3.23
CA MET A 160 16.45 18.17 -1.82
C MET A 160 17.61 19.15 -1.61
N ASP A 161 17.43 20.10 -0.70
CA ASP A 161 18.46 21.04 -0.26
C ASP A 161 19.62 20.34 0.48
N PRO A 162 20.76 21.01 0.70
CA PRO A 162 21.85 20.47 1.52
C PRO A 162 21.39 19.98 2.90
N ILE A 163 22.15 19.05 3.49
CA ILE A 163 21.84 18.49 4.81
C ILE A 163 21.91 19.63 5.86
N PRO A 164 20.95 19.72 6.79
CA PRO A 164 20.97 20.73 7.84
C PRO A 164 22.26 20.71 8.65
N SER A 165 22.83 21.87 8.95
CA SER A 165 24.05 21.97 9.76
C SER A 165 23.87 21.56 11.22
N SER A 166 22.62 21.44 11.68
CA SER A 166 22.27 20.90 13.00
C SER A 166 22.41 19.38 13.09
N TRP A 167 22.51 18.68 11.95
CA TRP A 167 22.64 17.23 11.92
C TRP A 167 24.04 16.78 12.36
N ASN A 168 24.09 15.93 13.39
CA ASN A 168 25.34 15.43 13.96
C ASN A 168 25.59 13.92 13.71
N GLY A 169 24.66 13.26 13.00
CA GLY A 169 24.78 11.83 12.72
C GLY A 169 25.77 11.50 11.61
N THR A 170 26.08 10.21 11.50
CA THR A 170 27.08 9.70 10.57
C THR A 170 26.50 8.65 9.63
N CYS A 171 27.13 8.51 8.47
CA CYS A 171 26.93 7.38 7.58
C CYS A 171 28.06 6.36 7.82
N VAL A 172 27.78 5.28 8.54
CA VAL A 172 28.83 4.30 8.87
C VAL A 172 29.26 3.53 7.63
N LYS A 173 30.56 3.21 7.55
CA LYS A 173 31.10 2.32 6.53
C LYS A 173 31.07 0.89 7.05
N ALA A 174 30.46 0.00 6.29
CA ALA A 174 30.28 -1.41 6.62
C ALA A 174 30.30 -2.27 5.34
N GLN A 175 30.10 -3.58 5.47
CA GLN A 175 30.01 -4.44 4.30
C GLN A 175 28.76 -4.07 3.46
N TYR A 176 28.94 -3.96 2.15
CA TYR A 176 27.89 -3.53 1.20
C TYR A 176 27.23 -2.18 1.52
N PHE A 177 27.88 -1.34 2.35
CA PHE A 177 27.37 -0.03 2.74
C PHE A 177 28.52 0.94 2.96
N ASN A 178 28.58 2.02 2.19
CA ASN A 178 29.63 3.04 2.29
C ASN A 178 28.99 4.44 2.31
N SER A 179 29.83 5.48 2.42
CA SER A 179 29.35 6.86 2.53
C SER A 179 28.46 7.31 1.36
N SER A 180 28.59 6.74 0.16
CA SER A 180 27.73 7.04 -0.99
C SER A 180 26.32 6.44 -0.89
N ASN A 181 26.08 5.55 0.08
CA ASN A 181 24.75 5.03 0.35
C ASN A 181 23.89 5.99 1.18
N CYS A 182 24.51 6.97 1.84
CA CYS A 182 23.81 8.14 2.35
C CYS A 182 23.85 9.25 1.30
N ASN A 183 22.80 10.06 1.29
CA ASN A 183 22.60 11.16 0.36
C ASN A 183 21.84 12.28 1.10
N ARG A 184 21.28 13.27 0.40
CA ARG A 184 20.51 14.32 1.09
C ARG A 184 19.16 13.82 1.61
N LYS A 185 18.69 12.64 1.21
CA LYS A 185 17.47 12.01 1.74
C LYS A 185 17.75 11.11 2.95
N ILE A 186 18.65 10.15 2.81
CA ILE A 186 19.18 9.30 3.88
C ILE A 186 20.45 9.96 4.40
N ILE A 187 20.35 10.74 5.47
CA ILE A 187 21.45 11.61 5.92
C ILE A 187 22.37 10.94 6.95
N GLY A 188 21.95 9.81 7.51
CA GLY A 188 22.78 8.96 8.35
C GLY A 188 22.23 7.55 8.45
N ALA A 189 23.13 6.62 8.74
CA ALA A 189 22.84 5.20 8.82
C ALA A 189 23.83 4.55 9.77
N ARG A 190 23.31 3.86 10.79
CA ARG A 190 24.03 3.11 11.82
C ARG A 190 23.43 1.72 11.95
N TYR A 191 24.19 0.80 12.53
CA TYR A 191 23.73 -0.54 12.91
C TYR A 191 24.28 -0.89 14.29
N TYR A 192 23.56 -1.73 15.02
CA TYR A 192 23.85 -2.06 16.41
C TYR A 192 23.89 -3.58 16.59
N TYR A 193 25.07 -4.07 16.95
CA TYR A 193 25.37 -5.50 17.11
C TYR A 193 24.86 -6.05 18.45
N ALA A 194 24.44 -7.31 18.46
CA ALA A 194 24.19 -8.08 19.68
C ALA A 194 25.37 -9.06 19.90
N PRO A 195 25.99 -9.11 21.10
CA PRO A 195 27.30 -9.71 21.35
C PRO A 195 27.55 -11.20 21.02
N ASP A 196 26.51 -11.97 20.64
CA ASP A 196 26.56 -13.44 20.71
C ASP A 196 26.53 -14.17 19.35
N ASP A 197 26.51 -13.46 18.22
CA ASP A 197 26.52 -14.11 16.88
C ASP A 197 27.90 -14.01 16.23
N ASP A 198 28.64 -15.12 16.27
CA ASP A 198 29.82 -15.35 15.43
C ASP A 198 29.38 -15.57 13.96
N ASP A 199 29.95 -14.75 13.07
CA ASP A 199 30.19 -15.02 11.63
C ASP A 199 29.07 -14.78 10.58
N ASP A 200 27.96 -14.08 10.89
CA ASP A 200 27.06 -13.60 9.81
C ASP A 200 27.36 -12.15 9.39
N ARG A 201 28.27 -12.01 8.43
CA ARG A 201 28.67 -10.70 7.89
C ARG A 201 27.56 -9.97 7.13
N LEU A 202 26.42 -10.63 6.84
CA LEU A 202 25.27 -9.99 6.18
C LEU A 202 24.45 -9.13 7.15
N VAL A 203 24.63 -9.29 8.46
CA VAL A 203 23.89 -8.53 9.47
C VAL A 203 24.63 -7.27 9.93
N ASP A 204 25.96 -7.24 9.81
CA ASP A 204 26.88 -6.16 10.23
C ASP A 204 26.92 -4.96 9.26
N THR A 205 25.75 -4.44 8.92
CA THR A 205 25.60 -3.34 7.99
C THR A 205 24.25 -2.67 8.15
N PRO A 206 24.11 -1.34 7.95
CA PRO A 206 22.81 -0.67 7.95
C PRO A 206 21.89 -1.12 6.81
N ARG A 207 22.40 -1.92 5.86
CA ARG A 207 21.62 -2.46 4.75
C ARG A 207 20.50 -3.37 5.24
N ASP A 208 19.33 -3.18 4.65
CA ASP A 208 18.13 -3.97 4.92
C ASP A 208 18.05 -5.21 4.03
N ILE A 209 18.25 -6.37 4.64
CA ILE A 209 18.09 -7.69 4.00
C ILE A 209 16.72 -8.32 4.31
N ASN A 210 15.94 -7.71 5.19
CA ASN A 210 14.61 -8.18 5.58
C ASN A 210 13.51 -7.51 4.73
N GLY A 211 13.61 -6.19 4.53
CA GLY A 211 12.67 -5.36 3.79
C GLY A 211 11.77 -4.50 4.68
N HIS A 212 11.54 -4.90 5.94
CA HIS A 212 10.65 -4.19 6.85
C HIS A 212 11.07 -2.72 7.07
N GLY A 213 12.35 -2.47 7.37
CA GLY A 213 12.90 -1.12 7.57
C GLY A 213 12.74 -0.21 6.35
N THR A 214 13.01 -0.74 5.16
CA THR A 214 12.78 -0.05 3.88
C THR A 214 11.31 0.30 3.67
N HIS A 215 10.41 -0.62 4.02
CA HIS A 215 8.96 -0.44 3.89
C HIS A 215 8.45 0.68 4.80
N VAL A 216 8.81 0.65 6.09
CA VAL A 216 8.36 1.66 7.05
C VAL A 216 9.00 3.03 6.79
N ALA A 217 10.29 3.08 6.43
CA ALA A 217 10.97 4.34 6.12
C ALA A 217 10.34 5.04 4.90
N SER A 218 10.01 4.27 3.85
CA SER A 218 9.36 4.82 2.66
C SER A 218 7.89 5.17 2.90
N THR A 219 7.22 4.53 3.85
CA THR A 219 5.88 4.93 4.29
C THR A 219 5.91 6.25 5.06
N ALA A 220 6.92 6.48 5.90
CA ALA A 220 7.04 7.73 6.66
C ALA A 220 7.45 8.91 5.76
N ALA A 221 8.49 8.74 4.96
CA ALA A 221 9.10 9.85 4.22
C ALA A 221 9.52 9.48 2.79
N GLY A 222 9.03 8.42 2.17
CA GLY A 222 9.38 8.13 0.77
C GLY A 222 9.01 9.27 -0.18
N ILE A 223 9.89 9.59 -1.14
CA ILE A 223 9.54 10.55 -2.20
C ILE A 223 8.48 9.97 -3.14
N MET A 224 7.93 10.81 -4.01
CA MET A 224 6.97 10.37 -5.03
C MET A 224 7.64 9.46 -6.08
N VAL A 225 7.17 8.22 -6.19
CA VAL A 225 7.63 7.24 -7.18
C VAL A 225 6.46 6.77 -8.05
N PRO A 226 6.32 7.27 -9.30
CA PRO A 226 5.24 6.86 -10.20
C PRO A 226 5.43 5.42 -10.70
N GLY A 227 4.33 4.75 -11.01
CA GLY A 227 4.33 3.37 -11.52
C GLY A 227 4.70 2.32 -10.47
N ALA A 228 4.58 2.65 -9.18
CA ALA A 228 4.75 1.70 -8.09
C ALA A 228 3.62 0.69 -8.10
N SER A 229 3.95 -0.60 -8.00
CA SER A 229 2.98 -1.70 -7.92
C SER A 229 3.64 -2.94 -7.30
N TYR A 230 2.81 -3.86 -6.81
CA TYR A 230 3.23 -5.20 -6.43
C TYR A 230 2.77 -6.20 -7.49
N HIS A 231 3.64 -6.53 -8.45
CA HIS A 231 3.30 -7.33 -9.63
C HIS A 231 2.03 -6.82 -10.35
N GLY A 232 1.89 -5.50 -10.50
CA GLY A 232 0.71 -4.85 -11.10
C GLY A 232 -0.44 -4.58 -10.13
N LEU A 233 -0.47 -5.20 -8.94
CA LEU A 233 -1.42 -4.87 -7.90
C LEU A 233 -1.08 -3.53 -7.23
N ALA A 234 -2.12 -2.85 -6.72
CA ALA A 234 -1.98 -1.54 -6.07
C ALA A 234 -1.22 -0.51 -6.92
N SER A 235 -1.37 -0.55 -8.23
CA SER A 235 -0.66 0.36 -9.14
C SER A 235 -0.99 1.83 -8.87
N GLY A 236 0.03 2.69 -8.82
CA GLY A 236 -0.12 4.13 -8.66
C GLY A 236 1.22 4.84 -8.43
N THR A 237 1.20 6.00 -7.77
CA THR A 237 2.43 6.65 -7.29
C THR A 237 2.63 6.27 -5.83
N ALA A 238 3.80 5.80 -5.41
CA ALA A 238 4.10 5.66 -3.98
C ALA A 238 4.62 7.00 -3.42
N LYS A 239 4.25 7.39 -2.20
CA LYS A 239 4.91 8.45 -1.41
C LYS A 239 4.68 8.21 0.07
N GLY A 240 5.55 8.77 0.90
CA GLY A 240 5.39 8.82 2.34
C GLY A 240 4.53 9.99 2.81
N GLY A 241 4.37 10.08 4.14
CA GLY A 241 3.58 11.12 4.80
C GLY A 241 4.22 12.49 4.75
N SER A 242 5.54 12.55 4.93
CA SER A 242 6.33 13.76 4.74
C SER A 242 7.49 13.51 3.76
N PRO A 243 7.22 13.56 2.43
CA PRO A 243 8.23 13.32 1.40
C PRO A 243 9.45 14.26 1.46
N GLY A 244 9.28 15.46 2.03
CA GLY A 244 10.34 16.45 2.21
C GLY A 244 11.29 16.14 3.39
N SER A 245 10.84 15.37 4.39
CA SER A 245 11.64 15.07 5.59
C SER A 245 12.90 14.24 5.29
N ARG A 246 13.95 14.39 6.08
CA ARG A 246 15.18 13.58 6.02
C ARG A 246 14.99 12.26 6.79
N ILE A 247 15.78 11.24 6.45
CA ILE A 247 15.76 9.92 7.09
C ILE A 247 17.12 9.65 7.74
N ALA A 248 17.10 9.26 9.01
CA ALA A 248 18.25 8.72 9.74
C ALA A 248 17.94 7.27 10.16
N VAL A 249 18.81 6.33 9.80
CA VAL A 249 18.55 4.90 9.96
C VAL A 249 19.36 4.34 11.11
N TYR A 250 18.69 3.62 12.00
CA TYR A 250 19.28 2.95 13.15
C TYR A 250 18.86 1.48 13.13
N LYS A 251 19.69 0.62 12.53
CA LYS A 251 19.40 -0.81 12.43
C LYS A 251 19.61 -1.49 13.79
N VAL A 252 18.51 -1.82 14.45
CA VAL A 252 18.50 -2.48 15.78
C VAL A 252 17.90 -3.89 15.74
N CYS A 253 17.33 -4.28 14.60
CA CYS A 253 16.72 -5.58 14.39
C CYS A 253 17.53 -6.43 13.40
N THR A 254 17.67 -7.70 13.74
CA THR A 254 18.29 -8.77 12.94
C THR A 254 17.25 -9.87 12.67
N PRO A 255 17.56 -10.91 11.87
CA PRO A 255 16.70 -12.08 11.74
C PRO A 255 16.34 -12.75 13.09
N TYR A 256 17.14 -12.55 14.13
CA TYR A 256 16.93 -13.09 15.48
C TYR A 256 16.07 -12.20 16.38
N GLY A 257 15.68 -11.01 15.90
CA GLY A 257 14.87 -10.04 16.63
C GLY A 257 15.60 -8.73 16.91
N CYS A 258 15.05 -7.92 17.81
CA CYS A 258 15.57 -6.59 18.13
C CYS A 258 16.06 -6.56 19.58
N ALA A 259 17.37 -6.50 19.80
CA ALA A 259 17.94 -6.53 21.15
C ALA A 259 17.68 -5.22 21.90
N GLY A 260 17.27 -5.31 23.17
CA GLY A 260 17.00 -4.13 24.01
C GLY A 260 18.22 -3.22 24.20
N SER A 261 19.42 -3.80 24.30
CA SER A 261 20.69 -3.07 24.35
C SER A 261 20.93 -2.25 23.08
N SER A 262 20.70 -2.85 21.91
CA SER A 262 20.79 -2.18 20.61
C SER A 262 19.77 -1.04 20.49
N ILE A 263 18.54 -1.25 20.97
CA ILE A 263 17.49 -0.23 21.00
C ILE A 263 17.92 0.98 21.85
N LEU A 264 18.43 0.77 23.07
CA LEU A 264 18.89 1.86 23.93
C LEU A 264 20.10 2.61 23.35
N ALA A 265 21.05 1.88 22.77
CA ALA A 265 22.20 2.50 22.09
C ALA A 265 21.73 3.38 20.91
N ALA A 266 20.78 2.90 20.12
CA ALA A 266 20.18 3.67 19.03
C ALA A 266 19.42 4.91 19.51
N PHE A 267 18.65 4.83 20.60
CA PHE A 267 18.02 6.01 21.20
C PHE A 267 19.06 7.06 21.62
N SER A 268 20.13 6.63 22.31
CA SER A 268 21.20 7.51 22.74
C SER A 268 21.86 8.23 21.56
N ASP A 269 22.19 7.50 20.49
CA ASP A 269 22.77 8.08 19.29
C ASP A 269 21.77 8.98 18.56
N ALA A 270 20.50 8.59 18.44
CA ALA A 270 19.50 9.40 17.76
C ALA A 270 19.24 10.75 18.45
N ILE A 271 19.20 10.76 19.79
CA ILE A 271 19.11 11.99 20.58
C ILE A 271 20.32 12.88 20.31
N LYS A 272 21.53 12.31 20.36
CA LYS A 272 22.78 13.04 20.11
C LYS A 272 22.88 13.56 18.67
N ASP A 273 22.45 12.76 17.71
CA ASP A 273 22.51 13.06 16.28
C ASP A 273 21.53 14.20 15.92
N GLY A 274 20.51 14.44 16.75
CA GLY A 274 19.57 15.55 16.62
C GLY A 274 18.34 15.23 15.76
N VAL A 275 17.78 14.02 15.87
CA VAL A 275 16.52 13.68 15.19
C VAL A 275 15.34 14.44 15.80
N ASP A 276 14.30 14.74 15.01
CA ASP A 276 13.09 15.44 15.48
C ASP A 276 11.98 14.46 15.87
N ILE A 277 11.87 13.35 15.13
CA ILE A 277 10.85 12.31 15.28
C ILE A 277 11.55 10.96 15.30
N LEU A 278 11.14 10.06 16.19
CA LEU A 278 11.55 8.66 16.22
C LEU A 278 10.36 7.76 15.87
N SER A 279 10.53 6.92 14.84
CA SER A 279 9.54 5.94 14.41
C SER A 279 10.03 4.53 14.74
N LEU A 280 9.31 3.85 15.64
CA LEU A 280 9.63 2.51 16.11
C LEU A 280 8.50 1.54 15.75
N SER A 281 8.72 0.79 14.68
CA SER A 281 7.81 -0.25 14.21
C SER A 281 8.13 -1.62 14.82
N LEU A 282 8.53 -1.60 16.10
CA LEU A 282 8.93 -2.75 16.90
C LEU A 282 8.32 -2.65 18.30
N GLY A 283 8.29 -3.76 19.01
CA GLY A 283 7.75 -3.85 20.36
C GLY A 283 7.92 -5.26 20.89
N TYR A 284 7.85 -5.39 22.21
CA TYR A 284 7.88 -6.69 22.86
C TYR A 284 6.53 -6.96 23.50
N ARG A 285 6.05 -8.20 23.39
CA ARG A 285 4.80 -8.64 24.03
C ARG A 285 4.83 -8.26 25.51
N SER A 286 3.75 -7.67 26.01
CA SER A 286 3.54 -7.13 27.37
C SER A 286 4.02 -8.05 28.52
N ARG A 287 5.34 -8.20 28.67
CA ARG A 287 6.02 -8.95 29.73
C ARG A 287 6.48 -8.02 30.84
N PHE A 288 6.79 -6.78 30.51
CA PHE A 288 7.23 -5.78 31.46
C PHE A 288 6.01 -5.22 32.19
N SER A 289 5.94 -5.49 33.49
CA SER A 289 4.98 -4.85 34.39
C SER A 289 5.48 -3.50 34.92
N ASP A 290 6.74 -3.13 34.63
CA ASP A 290 7.38 -1.90 35.07
C ASP A 290 8.09 -1.20 33.89
N LEU A 291 7.84 0.10 33.73
CA LEU A 291 8.48 1.00 32.76
C LEU A 291 10.01 1.01 32.88
N LYS A 292 10.55 0.73 34.07
CA LYS A 292 12.00 0.74 34.34
C LYS A 292 12.74 -0.47 33.77
N GLU A 293 12.02 -1.48 33.32
CA GLU A 293 12.58 -2.69 32.70
C GLU A 293 12.37 -2.72 31.19
N ASP A 294 11.64 -1.74 30.63
CA ASP A 294 11.33 -1.64 29.21
C ASP A 294 12.33 -0.70 28.50
N PRO A 295 13.23 -1.23 27.64
CA PRO A 295 14.21 -0.42 26.91
C PRO A 295 13.59 0.64 26.00
N ILE A 296 12.42 0.36 25.43
CA ILE A 296 11.71 1.32 24.57
C ILE A 296 11.12 2.43 25.42
N ALA A 297 10.51 2.09 26.56
CA ALA A 297 9.96 3.10 27.46
C ALA A 297 11.05 4.05 27.99
N ILE A 298 12.20 3.52 28.42
CA ILE A 298 13.35 4.29 28.93
C ILE A 298 13.93 5.19 27.84
N GLY A 299 14.23 4.62 26.66
CA GLY A 299 14.77 5.38 25.54
C GLY A 299 13.81 6.47 25.06
N ALA A 300 12.51 6.14 24.99
CA ALA A 300 11.48 7.10 24.60
C ALA A 300 11.31 8.23 25.62
N PHE A 301 11.47 7.95 26.92
CA PHE A 301 11.38 8.97 27.96
C PHE A 301 12.43 10.06 27.74
N HIS A 302 13.70 9.65 27.58
CA HIS A 302 14.80 10.59 27.35
C HIS A 302 14.71 11.30 25.99
N ALA A 303 14.21 10.64 24.96
CA ALA A 303 13.95 11.29 23.68
C ALA A 303 12.90 12.42 23.83
N VAL A 304 11.78 12.13 24.52
CA VAL A 304 10.72 13.11 24.76
C VAL A 304 11.19 14.27 25.64
N GLU A 305 12.03 14.01 26.66
CA GLU A 305 12.68 15.06 27.46
C GLU A 305 13.56 15.99 26.61
N ASN A 306 14.15 15.47 25.53
CA ASN A 306 14.94 16.24 24.56
C ASN A 306 14.08 16.82 23.42
N GLY A 307 12.75 16.83 23.55
CA GLY A 307 11.85 17.44 22.58
C GLY A 307 11.57 16.61 21.32
N ILE A 308 11.98 15.34 21.32
CA ILE A 308 11.83 14.41 20.19
C ILE A 308 10.50 13.66 20.33
N THR A 309 9.67 13.66 19.28
CA THR A 309 8.41 12.91 19.30
C THR A 309 8.65 11.44 19.02
N VAL A 310 8.18 10.54 19.89
CA VAL A 310 8.35 9.09 19.72
C VAL A 310 7.02 8.45 19.35
N VAL A 311 7.00 7.82 18.18
CA VAL A 311 5.84 7.11 17.63
C VAL A 311 6.17 5.62 17.58
N CYS A 312 5.33 4.80 18.21
CA CYS A 312 5.51 3.35 18.25
C CYS A 312 4.26 2.61 17.78
N SER A 313 4.47 1.42 17.21
CA SER A 313 3.37 0.53 16.86
C SER A 313 2.72 -0.14 18.10
N ALA A 314 1.41 -0.41 18.06
CA ALA A 314 0.68 -0.98 19.20
C ALA A 314 0.86 -2.49 19.41
N GLY A 315 1.31 -3.23 18.38
CA GLY A 315 1.40 -4.70 18.40
C GLY A 315 0.36 -5.36 17.49
N ASN A 316 0.61 -6.63 17.15
CA ASN A 316 -0.19 -7.44 16.22
C ASN A 316 -0.80 -8.67 16.91
N GLU A 317 -0.99 -8.61 18.23
CA GLU A 317 -1.48 -9.70 19.08
C GLU A 317 -2.99 -9.60 19.39
N GLY A 318 -3.70 -8.70 18.72
CA GLY A 318 -5.16 -8.62 18.79
C GLY A 318 -5.86 -9.89 18.26
N PRO A 319 -7.19 -9.97 18.38
CA PRO A 319 -8.10 -8.92 18.83
C PRO A 319 -8.39 -8.91 20.34
N SER A 320 -7.82 -9.85 21.10
CA SER A 320 -8.05 -9.97 22.54
C SER A 320 -7.64 -8.72 23.31
N GLU A 321 -8.34 -8.42 24.41
CA GLU A 321 -7.98 -7.33 25.33
C GLU A 321 -6.57 -7.50 25.91
N LYS A 322 -5.96 -6.38 26.33
CA LYS A 322 -4.64 -6.33 27.02
C LYS A 322 -3.49 -6.92 26.20
N THR A 323 -3.51 -6.68 24.90
CA THR A 323 -2.49 -7.12 23.95
C THR A 323 -1.60 -5.97 23.48
N VAL A 324 -1.95 -4.72 23.84
CA VAL A 324 -1.18 -3.52 23.49
C VAL A 324 0.22 -3.56 24.09
N SER A 325 1.19 -3.15 23.27
CA SER A 325 2.58 -2.93 23.63
C SER A 325 2.93 -1.45 23.47
N ASN A 326 4.13 -1.04 23.90
CA ASN A 326 4.59 0.34 23.82
C ASN A 326 3.61 1.33 24.50
N ASP A 327 3.07 0.94 25.65
CA ASP A 327 1.95 1.61 26.32
C ASP A 327 2.37 2.67 27.33
N ALA A 328 3.65 3.07 27.32
CA ALA A 328 4.15 4.19 28.11
C ALA A 328 3.44 5.52 27.75
N PRO A 329 3.11 6.38 28.73
CA PRO A 329 2.30 7.59 28.49
C PRO A 329 2.92 8.59 27.49
N TRP A 330 4.25 8.71 27.51
CA TRP A 330 5.02 9.64 26.66
C TRP A 330 5.19 9.14 25.21
N ILE A 331 4.84 7.89 24.91
CA ILE A 331 4.85 7.33 23.55
C ILE A 331 3.52 7.63 22.85
N LEU A 332 3.55 7.97 21.56
CA LEU A 332 2.38 7.98 20.68
C LEU A 332 2.21 6.58 20.06
N THR A 333 1.27 5.78 20.59
CA THR A 333 1.07 4.37 20.26
C THR A 333 -0.02 4.19 19.19
N VAL A 334 0.31 3.51 18.09
CA VAL A 334 -0.51 3.50 16.87
C VAL A 334 -1.11 2.12 16.58
N ALA A 335 -2.45 2.05 16.55
CA ALA A 335 -3.22 0.91 16.07
C ALA A 335 -3.30 0.88 14.52
N ALA A 336 -3.67 -0.28 13.97
CA ALA A 336 -3.84 -0.47 12.54
C ALA A 336 -5.31 -0.49 12.12
N THR A 337 -5.63 0.23 11.06
CA THR A 337 -6.91 0.16 10.35
C THR A 337 -6.74 -0.38 8.94
N THR A 338 -7.84 -0.92 8.41
CA THR A 338 -8.01 -1.14 6.98
C THR A 338 -8.20 0.20 6.24
N ILE A 339 -7.91 0.17 4.95
CA ILE A 339 -8.31 1.21 4.00
C ILE A 339 -9.42 0.68 3.10
N ASP A 340 -9.99 1.54 2.26
CA ASP A 340 -11.05 1.16 1.33
C ASP A 340 -10.54 0.45 0.06
N ARG A 341 -9.34 -0.11 0.09
CA ARG A 341 -8.79 -1.01 -0.94
C ARG A 341 -8.80 -2.44 -0.41
N ARG A 342 -9.30 -3.38 -1.22
CA ARG A 342 -9.29 -4.82 -0.96
C ARG A 342 -8.61 -5.58 -2.10
N PHE A 343 -7.99 -6.70 -1.76
CA PHE A 343 -7.45 -7.66 -2.71
C PHE A 343 -8.39 -8.86 -2.77
N LYS A 344 -9.01 -9.07 -3.93
CA LYS A 344 -10.03 -10.10 -4.14
C LYS A 344 -9.48 -11.22 -5.02
N SER A 345 -9.60 -12.44 -4.51
CA SER A 345 -9.28 -13.69 -5.20
C SER A 345 -10.53 -14.56 -5.13
N ASN A 346 -11.28 -14.65 -6.22
CA ASN A 346 -12.61 -15.27 -6.15
C ASN A 346 -12.54 -16.76 -6.49
N VAL A 347 -13.45 -17.55 -5.90
CA VAL A 347 -13.63 -18.96 -6.23
C VAL A 347 -14.80 -19.09 -7.21
N VAL A 348 -14.52 -19.63 -8.39
CA VAL A 348 -15.54 -19.98 -9.39
C VAL A 348 -15.85 -21.47 -9.28
N PHE A 349 -17.14 -21.83 -9.22
CA PHE A 349 -17.61 -23.23 -9.11
C PHE A 349 -18.97 -23.37 -9.80
N ASP A 350 -19.55 -24.58 -9.82
CA ASP A 350 -20.94 -24.88 -10.25
C ASP A 350 -21.52 -23.95 -11.35
N LYS A 351 -21.23 -24.24 -12.62
CA LYS A 351 -21.77 -23.47 -13.77
C LYS A 351 -21.48 -21.95 -13.68
N ASN A 352 -20.30 -21.58 -13.16
CA ASN A 352 -19.80 -20.21 -13.04
C ASN A 352 -20.42 -19.37 -11.90
N LYS A 353 -20.92 -20.02 -10.84
CA LYS A 353 -21.14 -19.33 -9.56
C LYS A 353 -19.82 -18.83 -8.99
N VAL A 354 -19.89 -17.73 -8.23
CA VAL A 354 -18.71 -17.03 -7.72
C VAL A 354 -18.86 -16.76 -6.22
N ILE A 355 -17.96 -17.31 -5.42
CA ILE A 355 -17.72 -16.86 -4.04
C ILE A 355 -16.62 -15.80 -4.04
N LYS A 356 -16.84 -14.71 -3.30
CA LYS A 356 -15.85 -13.65 -3.12
C LYS A 356 -14.83 -14.10 -2.08
N GLY A 357 -13.57 -14.24 -2.48
CA GLY A 357 -12.47 -14.50 -1.57
C GLY A 357 -11.50 -13.32 -1.46
N GLU A 358 -10.62 -13.38 -0.47
CA GLU A 358 -9.56 -12.42 -0.22
C GLU A 358 -8.21 -13.16 -0.14
N ALA A 359 -7.23 -12.66 -0.88
CA ALA A 359 -5.84 -13.13 -0.89
C ALA A 359 -5.02 -12.29 -1.88
N ILE A 360 -3.70 -12.41 -1.81
CA ILE A 360 -2.74 -12.00 -2.84
C ILE A 360 -2.11 -13.29 -3.39
N ASN A 361 -2.57 -13.69 -4.58
CA ASN A 361 -2.03 -14.78 -5.38
C ASN A 361 -2.04 -14.37 -6.86
N PHE A 362 -1.00 -14.76 -7.58
CA PHE A 362 -0.77 -14.45 -9.00
C PHE A 362 -1.01 -15.63 -9.93
N ALA A 363 -1.32 -16.80 -9.34
CA ALA A 363 -1.49 -18.04 -10.07
C ALA A 363 -2.63 -17.97 -11.09
N ASN A 364 -2.34 -18.35 -12.33
CA ASN A 364 -3.34 -18.40 -13.41
C ASN A 364 -3.58 -19.85 -13.83
N ILE A 365 -4.47 -20.52 -13.11
CA ILE A 365 -4.89 -21.91 -13.39
C ILE A 365 -6.14 -21.96 -14.30
N GLY A 366 -6.44 -20.89 -15.03
CA GLY A 366 -7.63 -20.76 -15.88
C GLY A 366 -8.77 -19.98 -15.22
N LYS A 367 -9.89 -19.85 -15.94
CA LYS A 367 -11.07 -19.07 -15.49
C LYS A 367 -12.33 -19.92 -15.29
N SER A 368 -12.43 -21.04 -15.99
CA SER A 368 -13.57 -21.96 -15.88
C SER A 368 -13.39 -22.91 -14.71
N PRO A 369 -14.45 -23.31 -13.98
CA PRO A 369 -14.37 -24.24 -12.86
C PRO A 369 -14.11 -25.66 -13.37
N VAL A 370 -12.84 -26.06 -13.48
CA VAL A 370 -12.45 -27.35 -14.08
C VAL A 370 -11.61 -28.22 -13.14
N HIS A 371 -11.11 -27.66 -12.04
CA HIS A 371 -10.22 -28.39 -11.14
C HIS A 371 -11.02 -29.12 -10.07
N PRO A 372 -10.78 -30.42 -9.84
CA PRO A 372 -11.52 -31.16 -8.82
C PRO A 372 -11.37 -30.52 -7.44
N LEU A 373 -12.47 -30.48 -6.69
CA LEU A 373 -12.54 -29.89 -5.35
C LEU A 373 -12.70 -30.98 -4.29
N ILE A 374 -12.05 -30.84 -3.14
CA ILE A 374 -12.20 -31.76 -2.00
C ILE A 374 -12.19 -31.00 -0.68
N TYR A 375 -13.03 -31.41 0.27
CA TYR A 375 -12.92 -30.95 1.65
C TYR A 375 -11.86 -31.80 2.39
N ALA A 376 -10.91 -31.13 3.04
CA ALA A 376 -9.77 -31.77 3.69
C ALA A 376 -10.14 -32.89 4.68
N LYS A 377 -11.27 -32.74 5.41
CA LYS A 377 -11.84 -33.80 6.26
C LYS A 377 -12.05 -35.13 5.52
N SER A 378 -12.45 -35.10 4.25
CA SER A 378 -12.66 -36.30 3.43
C SER A 378 -11.35 -37.00 3.03
N ALA A 379 -10.23 -36.27 3.14
CA ALA A 379 -8.89 -36.75 2.89
C ALA A 379 -8.15 -37.21 4.15
N LYS A 380 -8.78 -37.21 5.34
CA LYS A 380 -8.16 -37.64 6.61
C LYS A 380 -7.43 -38.99 6.48
N LYS A 381 -6.21 -39.09 7.01
CA LYS A 381 -5.53 -40.37 7.22
C LYS A 381 -6.25 -41.19 8.32
N ALA A 382 -6.03 -42.51 8.35
CA ALA A 382 -6.71 -43.37 9.31
C ALA A 382 -6.36 -43.02 10.77
N ASP A 383 -5.09 -42.69 11.00
CA ASP A 383 -4.44 -42.40 12.28
C ASP A 383 -4.44 -40.91 12.67
N ALA A 384 -4.85 -40.01 11.76
CA ALA A 384 -4.90 -38.57 12.04
C ALA A 384 -6.20 -38.14 12.74
N ASP A 385 -6.11 -37.07 13.54
CA ASP A 385 -7.28 -36.39 14.11
C ASP A 385 -8.13 -35.72 13.02
N GLU A 386 -9.46 -35.76 13.17
CA GLU A 386 -10.37 -35.14 12.20
C GLU A 386 -10.21 -33.62 12.17
N SER A 387 -9.99 -32.99 13.32
CA SER A 387 -9.79 -31.55 13.40
C SER A 387 -8.46 -31.14 12.79
N ASP A 388 -7.43 -31.97 12.85
CA ASP A 388 -6.16 -31.67 12.18
C ASP A 388 -6.31 -31.76 10.66
N ALA A 389 -6.98 -32.81 10.17
CA ALA A 389 -7.24 -32.97 8.75
C ALA A 389 -8.10 -31.85 8.17
N ARG A 390 -9.20 -31.45 8.85
CA ARG A 390 -10.06 -30.38 8.32
C ARG A 390 -9.36 -29.01 8.28
N ASN A 391 -8.36 -28.77 9.14
CA ASN A 391 -7.55 -27.54 9.15
C ASN A 391 -6.28 -27.66 8.29
N CYS A 392 -6.12 -28.77 7.54
CA CYS A 392 -4.97 -29.02 6.70
C CYS A 392 -3.63 -28.95 7.45
N TYR A 393 -3.59 -29.47 8.68
CA TYR A 393 -2.34 -29.57 9.43
C TYR A 393 -1.37 -30.54 8.76
N PRO A 394 -0.05 -30.30 8.87
CA PRO A 394 0.95 -31.25 8.42
C PRO A 394 0.67 -32.68 8.88
N ASP A 395 0.90 -33.64 7.98
CA ASP A 395 0.75 -35.08 8.20
C ASP A 395 -0.67 -35.60 8.47
N SER A 396 -1.71 -34.77 8.36
CA SER A 396 -3.09 -35.17 8.68
C SER A 396 -3.91 -35.73 7.50
N MET A 397 -3.47 -35.52 6.26
CA MET A 397 -4.23 -35.84 5.04
C MET A 397 -3.53 -36.87 4.12
N ASP A 398 -4.31 -37.70 3.43
CA ASP A 398 -3.84 -38.68 2.45
C ASP A 398 -3.58 -38.02 1.09
N GLY A 399 -2.30 -37.92 0.72
CA GLY A 399 -1.86 -37.33 -0.54
C GLY A 399 -2.48 -37.96 -1.80
N LYS A 400 -2.86 -39.25 -1.77
CA LYS A 400 -3.54 -39.88 -2.92
C LYS A 400 -4.92 -39.27 -3.19
N LYS A 401 -5.59 -38.77 -2.15
CA LYS A 401 -6.90 -38.13 -2.26
C LYS A 401 -6.78 -36.64 -2.63
N ILE A 402 -5.67 -36.01 -2.28
CA ILE A 402 -5.38 -34.57 -2.48
C ILE A 402 -4.79 -34.26 -3.85
N LYS A 403 -3.92 -35.14 -4.38
CA LYS A 403 -3.16 -34.91 -5.62
C LYS A 403 -4.06 -34.43 -6.78
N GLY A 404 -3.70 -33.28 -7.36
CA GLY A 404 -4.40 -32.68 -8.50
C GLY A 404 -5.71 -31.97 -8.16
N LYS A 405 -6.00 -31.70 -6.88
CA LYS A 405 -7.25 -31.07 -6.43
C LYS A 405 -7.03 -29.73 -5.74
N ILE A 406 -8.07 -28.91 -5.74
CA ILE A 406 -8.22 -27.76 -4.84
C ILE A 406 -8.78 -28.28 -3.51
N VAL A 407 -8.16 -27.88 -2.40
CA VAL A 407 -8.48 -28.38 -1.06
C VAL A 407 -9.19 -27.29 -0.25
N ILE A 408 -10.35 -27.59 0.33
CA ILE A 408 -11.01 -26.70 1.29
C ILE A 408 -10.48 -27.04 2.69
N CYS A 409 -9.95 -26.03 3.38
CA CYS A 409 -9.41 -26.11 4.73
C CYS A 409 -10.21 -25.17 5.65
N ASP A 410 -10.58 -25.62 6.84
CA ASP A 410 -11.06 -24.75 7.91
C ASP A 410 -9.87 -23.95 8.49
N ASN A 411 -10.14 -22.80 9.11
CA ASN A 411 -9.14 -22.02 9.88
C ASN A 411 -9.48 -21.92 11.38
N ASP A 412 -10.20 -22.91 11.92
CA ASP A 412 -10.71 -22.89 13.31
C ASP A 412 -9.60 -22.94 14.38
N LYS A 413 -8.42 -23.47 14.03
CA LYS A 413 -7.25 -23.56 14.94
C LYS A 413 -6.21 -22.45 14.72
N ASP A 414 -6.48 -21.50 13.82
CA ASP A 414 -5.52 -20.51 13.31
C ASP A 414 -4.12 -21.10 13.01
N PRO A 415 -4.03 -22.20 12.23
CA PRO A 415 -2.73 -22.70 11.78
C PRO A 415 -1.94 -21.62 11.05
N ASN A 416 -0.62 -21.75 11.09
CA ASN A 416 0.24 -20.95 10.24
C ASN A 416 -0.10 -21.24 8.77
N LEU A 417 -0.61 -20.22 8.07
CA LEU A 417 -1.10 -20.35 6.70
C LEU A 417 -0.02 -20.81 5.72
N TYR A 418 1.26 -20.53 6.00
CA TYR A 418 2.38 -21.04 5.22
C TYR A 418 2.51 -22.55 5.36
N TYR A 419 2.35 -23.12 6.57
CA TYR A 419 2.36 -24.56 6.77
C TYR A 419 1.15 -25.22 6.13
N THR A 420 -0.04 -24.63 6.23
CA THR A 420 -1.24 -25.10 5.52
C THR A 420 -1.01 -25.13 4.01
N MET A 421 -0.47 -24.05 3.44
CA MET A 421 -0.13 -23.96 2.02
C MET A 421 0.91 -25.03 1.61
N SER A 422 2.01 -25.11 2.36
CA SER A 422 3.11 -26.06 2.09
C SER A 422 2.64 -27.50 2.19
N GLU A 423 1.78 -27.85 3.15
CA GLU A 423 1.23 -29.19 3.26
C GLU A 423 0.39 -29.57 2.03
N VAL A 424 -0.53 -28.69 1.62
CA VAL A 424 -1.35 -28.94 0.43
C VAL A 424 -0.46 -29.09 -0.82
N GLN A 425 0.56 -28.24 -0.97
CA GLN A 425 1.54 -28.33 -2.07
C GLN A 425 2.32 -29.66 -2.04
N ASN A 426 2.85 -30.05 -0.89
CA ASN A 426 3.64 -31.28 -0.72
C ASN A 426 2.84 -32.55 -1.03
N LEU A 427 1.54 -32.53 -0.74
CA LEU A 427 0.60 -33.61 -1.09
C LEU A 427 0.17 -33.59 -2.57
N GLY A 428 0.68 -32.65 -3.36
CA GLY A 428 0.38 -32.49 -4.79
C GLY A 428 -0.97 -31.81 -5.07
N GLY A 429 -1.54 -31.11 -4.09
CA GLY A 429 -2.69 -30.24 -4.27
C GLY A 429 -2.32 -29.04 -5.15
N ILE A 430 -3.29 -28.57 -5.94
CA ILE A 430 -3.08 -27.51 -6.94
C ILE A 430 -3.68 -26.17 -6.51
N GLY A 431 -4.28 -26.10 -5.32
CA GLY A 431 -4.78 -24.88 -4.72
C GLY A 431 -5.50 -25.14 -3.40
N ALA A 432 -5.80 -24.08 -2.65
CA ALA A 432 -6.52 -24.18 -1.39
C ALA A 432 -7.57 -23.07 -1.18
N VAL A 433 -8.72 -23.42 -0.61
CA VAL A 433 -9.73 -22.47 -0.16
C VAL A 433 -9.78 -22.54 1.36
N LEU A 434 -9.40 -21.46 2.03
CA LEU A 434 -9.42 -21.35 3.48
C LEU A 434 -10.77 -20.77 3.93
N VAL A 435 -11.43 -21.41 4.87
CA VAL A 435 -12.64 -20.88 5.50
C VAL A 435 -12.24 -20.13 6.78
N ASP A 436 -12.31 -18.80 6.74
CA ASP A 436 -11.83 -17.92 7.79
C ASP A 436 -12.69 -16.65 7.93
N ASP A 437 -13.18 -16.41 9.15
CA ASP A 437 -13.94 -15.20 9.50
C ASP A 437 -13.12 -14.14 10.23
N THR A 438 -11.90 -14.48 10.68
CA THR A 438 -11.09 -13.64 11.57
C THR A 438 -10.25 -12.63 10.78
N LYS A 439 -9.67 -13.05 9.64
CA LYS A 439 -8.70 -12.25 8.86
C LYS A 439 -9.35 -11.31 7.83
N ARG A 440 -10.62 -10.92 8.06
CA ARG A 440 -11.39 -10.13 7.09
C ARG A 440 -10.72 -8.78 6.84
N GLY A 441 -10.53 -8.47 5.56
CA GLY A 441 -9.96 -7.21 5.15
C GLY A 441 -8.44 -7.11 5.22
N ASP A 442 -7.77 -8.21 5.50
CA ASP A 442 -6.32 -8.33 5.46
C ASP A 442 -5.94 -9.52 4.57
N ALA A 443 -5.61 -9.22 3.31
CA ALA A 443 -5.28 -10.25 2.34
C ALA A 443 -3.91 -10.89 2.62
N SER A 444 -3.90 -12.19 2.89
CA SER A 444 -2.67 -12.99 3.01
C SER A 444 -2.02 -13.24 1.65
N GLU A 445 -0.70 -13.32 1.65
CA GLU A 445 0.14 -13.53 0.47
C GLU A 445 0.43 -15.03 0.26
N PHE A 446 0.20 -15.51 -0.96
CA PHE A 446 0.41 -16.92 -1.37
C PHE A 446 1.19 -17.04 -2.69
N ASP A 447 1.76 -15.94 -3.18
CA ASP A 447 2.55 -15.86 -4.42
C ASP A 447 1.89 -16.60 -5.60
N ASP A 448 2.56 -17.61 -6.15
CA ASP A 448 2.10 -18.38 -7.31
C ASP A 448 1.28 -19.62 -6.94
N PHE A 449 0.93 -19.80 -5.66
CA PHE A 449 0.01 -20.84 -5.26
C PHE A 449 -1.43 -20.33 -5.29
N PRO A 450 -2.36 -20.98 -6.03
CA PRO A 450 -3.77 -20.59 -6.03
C PRO A 450 -4.38 -20.83 -4.65
N MET A 451 -4.43 -19.81 -3.81
CA MET A 451 -5.05 -19.88 -2.50
C MET A 451 -5.86 -18.62 -2.19
N THR A 452 -6.99 -18.81 -1.50
CA THR A 452 -7.85 -17.72 -1.07
C THR A 452 -8.62 -18.03 0.19
N SER A 453 -8.92 -16.99 0.98
CA SER A 453 -9.77 -17.09 2.16
C SER A 453 -11.19 -16.61 1.84
N ILE A 454 -12.19 -17.35 2.33
CA ILE A 454 -13.62 -17.04 2.22
C ILE A 454 -14.26 -17.07 3.60
N SER A 455 -15.40 -16.38 3.75
CA SER A 455 -16.15 -16.41 5.02
C SER A 455 -16.83 -17.77 5.24
N SER A 456 -17.07 -18.15 6.49
CA SER A 456 -17.84 -19.37 6.80
C SER A 456 -19.25 -19.33 6.21
N ARG A 457 -19.85 -18.13 6.17
CA ARG A 457 -21.16 -17.88 5.54
C ARG A 457 -21.15 -18.22 4.05
N ASP A 458 -20.11 -17.81 3.33
CA ASP A 458 -20.00 -18.08 1.90
C ASP A 458 -19.61 -19.54 1.63
N ALA A 459 -18.85 -20.17 2.54
CA ALA A 459 -18.45 -21.56 2.45
C ALA A 459 -19.65 -22.53 2.46
N VAL A 460 -20.78 -22.16 3.09
CA VAL A 460 -22.02 -22.96 3.09
C VAL A 460 -22.45 -23.35 1.68
N GLU A 461 -22.34 -22.43 0.70
CA GLU A 461 -22.75 -22.73 -0.67
C GLU A 461 -21.80 -23.73 -1.34
N ILE A 462 -20.49 -23.64 -1.06
CA ILE A 462 -19.50 -24.58 -1.57
C ILE A 462 -19.71 -25.98 -0.96
N PHE A 463 -20.00 -26.07 0.34
CA PHE A 463 -20.31 -27.34 0.99
C PHE A 463 -21.61 -27.97 0.47
N ALA A 464 -22.63 -27.16 0.20
CA ALA A 464 -23.85 -27.64 -0.45
C ALA A 464 -23.56 -28.19 -1.86
N TYR A 465 -22.69 -27.52 -2.63
CA TYR A 465 -22.25 -27.99 -3.94
C TYR A 465 -21.49 -29.31 -3.87
N LEU A 466 -20.53 -29.44 -2.94
CA LEU A 466 -19.79 -30.69 -2.70
C LEU A 466 -20.72 -31.90 -2.49
N ASN A 467 -21.85 -31.70 -1.80
CA ASN A 467 -22.83 -32.76 -1.54
C ASN A 467 -23.80 -33.03 -2.70
N SER A 468 -23.91 -32.10 -3.66
CA SER A 468 -24.85 -32.19 -4.79
C SER A 468 -24.32 -32.99 -5.99
N THR A 469 -23.01 -33.21 -6.08
CA THR A 469 -22.37 -33.87 -7.23
C THR A 469 -21.24 -34.78 -6.78
N LYS A 470 -21.02 -35.88 -7.53
CA LYS A 470 -19.87 -36.77 -7.31
C LYS A 470 -18.55 -36.20 -7.82
N ASN A 471 -18.60 -35.22 -8.71
CA ASN A 471 -17.44 -34.63 -9.38
C ASN A 471 -17.45 -33.09 -9.21
N PRO A 472 -17.30 -32.58 -7.98
CA PRO A 472 -17.25 -31.14 -7.75
C PRO A 472 -15.98 -30.54 -8.34
N VAL A 473 -16.12 -29.40 -9.01
CA VAL A 473 -15.02 -28.66 -9.63
C VAL A 473 -15.08 -27.18 -9.27
N ALA A 474 -13.91 -26.56 -9.13
CA ALA A 474 -13.74 -25.15 -8.85
C ALA A 474 -12.48 -24.60 -9.51
N THR A 475 -12.32 -23.28 -9.49
CA THR A 475 -11.11 -22.57 -9.90
C THR A 475 -10.94 -21.34 -9.03
N ILE A 476 -9.72 -21.12 -8.52
CA ILE A 476 -9.36 -19.89 -7.79
C ILE A 476 -8.80 -18.91 -8.81
N LEU A 477 -9.37 -17.70 -8.85
CA LEU A 477 -8.95 -16.66 -9.78
C LEU A 477 -7.76 -15.87 -9.21
N PRO A 478 -6.83 -15.43 -10.07
CA PRO A 478 -5.76 -14.53 -9.65
C PRO A 478 -6.32 -13.23 -9.06
N THR A 479 -5.51 -12.63 -8.20
CA THR A 479 -5.95 -11.48 -7.39
C THR A 479 -6.24 -10.25 -8.23
N THR A 480 -7.33 -9.56 -7.87
CA THR A 480 -7.73 -8.27 -8.42
C THR A 480 -7.88 -7.23 -7.32
N VAL A 481 -7.76 -5.95 -7.67
CA VAL A 481 -7.91 -4.85 -6.72
C VAL A 481 -9.31 -4.28 -6.80
N VAL A 482 -9.96 -4.13 -5.64
CA VAL A 482 -11.23 -3.42 -5.50
C VAL A 482 -11.00 -2.18 -4.64
N SER A 483 -11.37 -1.01 -5.16
CA SER A 483 -11.28 0.27 -4.46
C SER A 483 -12.63 0.72 -3.93
N GLN A 484 -12.64 1.69 -3.00
CA GLN A 484 -13.85 2.24 -2.37
C GLN A 484 -14.71 1.19 -1.65
N TYR A 485 -14.07 0.15 -1.10
CA TYR A 485 -14.72 -0.86 -0.29
C TYR A 485 -15.24 -0.27 1.02
N LYS A 486 -16.45 -0.65 1.43
CA LYS A 486 -17.08 -0.21 2.68
C LYS A 486 -17.55 -1.40 3.53
N PRO A 487 -17.52 -1.29 4.88
CA PRO A 487 -17.03 -0.14 5.65
C PRO A 487 -15.50 0.01 5.59
N ALA A 488 -15.02 1.25 5.68
CA ALA A 488 -13.62 1.62 5.79
C ALA A 488 -13.54 3.07 6.32
N PRO A 489 -12.70 3.36 7.34
CA PRO A 489 -11.76 2.42 7.97
C PRO A 489 -12.47 1.45 8.93
N THR A 490 -11.89 0.26 9.10
CA THR A 490 -12.21 -0.61 10.23
C THR A 490 -10.93 -0.95 10.94
N ILE A 491 -10.99 -1.12 12.25
CA ILE A 491 -9.87 -1.67 13.01
C ILE A 491 -9.44 -3.03 12.43
N ALA A 492 -8.15 -3.20 12.17
CA ALA A 492 -7.60 -4.48 11.70
C ALA A 492 -7.66 -5.53 12.81
N TYR A 493 -8.00 -6.77 12.46
CA TYR A 493 -8.24 -7.84 13.44
C TYR A 493 -7.03 -8.08 14.35
N PHE A 494 -5.83 -8.12 13.76
CA PHE A 494 -4.57 -8.36 14.46
C PHE A 494 -4.14 -7.19 15.36
N SER A 495 -4.68 -5.98 15.15
CA SER A 495 -4.19 -4.81 15.88
C SER A 495 -4.41 -5.02 17.39
N SER A 496 -3.35 -4.89 18.17
CA SER A 496 -3.43 -5.06 19.62
C SER A 496 -4.39 -4.06 20.29
N ARG A 497 -4.95 -4.46 21.43
CA ARG A 497 -5.96 -3.73 22.19
C ARG A 497 -5.50 -3.40 23.59
N GLY A 498 -5.97 -2.26 24.09
CA GLY A 498 -5.93 -1.97 25.51
C GLY A 498 -6.81 -2.91 26.35
N PRO A 499 -6.94 -2.63 27.66
CA PRO A 499 -6.26 -1.54 28.37
C PRO A 499 -4.74 -1.75 28.48
N SER A 500 -4.00 -0.68 28.74
CA SER A 500 -2.58 -0.73 29.09
C SER A 500 -2.34 -1.64 30.31
N SER A 501 -1.25 -2.39 30.28
CA SER A 501 -0.83 -3.24 31.41
C SER A 501 -0.21 -2.40 32.54
N ILE A 502 0.34 -1.22 32.20
CA ILE A 502 0.99 -0.28 33.12
C ILE A 502 -0.04 0.58 33.85
N SER A 503 -0.99 1.18 33.12
CA SER A 503 -2.01 2.06 33.71
C SER A 503 -3.34 1.94 33.02
N ARG A 504 -4.36 1.49 33.75
CA ARG A 504 -5.75 1.47 33.25
C ARG A 504 -6.38 2.85 33.09
N ASN A 505 -5.78 3.88 33.70
CA ASN A 505 -6.29 5.25 33.66
C ASN A 505 -5.80 6.03 32.42
N ILE A 506 -4.86 5.46 31.65
CA ILE A 506 -4.33 6.07 30.43
C ILE A 506 -4.70 5.15 29.27
N LEU A 507 -5.59 5.63 28.40
CA LEU A 507 -6.09 4.84 27.27
C LEU A 507 -4.98 4.55 26.26
N LYS A 508 -4.97 3.32 25.77
CA LYS A 508 -4.06 2.84 24.71
C LYS A 508 -4.80 1.86 23.78
N PRO A 509 -4.47 1.81 22.48
CA PRO A 509 -3.55 2.72 21.76
C PRO A 509 -4.10 4.16 21.68
N ASP A 510 -3.24 5.13 21.35
CA ASP A 510 -3.61 6.55 21.36
C ASP A 510 -4.39 6.96 20.10
N ILE A 511 -4.05 6.38 18.95
CA ILE A 511 -4.66 6.67 17.64
C ILE A 511 -4.59 5.42 16.75
N ALA A 512 -5.37 5.37 15.68
CA ALA A 512 -5.27 4.32 14.66
C ALA A 512 -4.99 4.93 13.27
N ALA A 513 -4.24 4.21 12.44
CA ALA A 513 -3.86 4.67 11.09
C ALA A 513 -3.83 3.49 10.08
N PRO A 514 -3.80 3.78 8.76
CA PRO A 514 -3.72 2.74 7.73
C PRO A 514 -2.58 1.75 7.96
N GLY A 515 -2.93 0.48 8.21
CA GLY A 515 -1.98 -0.57 8.53
C GLY A 515 -2.30 -1.93 7.90
N SER A 516 -3.35 -2.05 7.07
CA SER A 516 -3.64 -3.28 6.32
C SER A 516 -3.40 -3.09 4.82
N ASN A 517 -2.66 -4.03 4.25
CA ASN A 517 -2.32 -4.15 2.84
C ASN A 517 -1.81 -2.84 2.20
N ILE A 518 -0.82 -2.23 2.83
CA ILE A 518 -0.15 -0.99 2.40
C ILE A 518 1.01 -1.33 1.48
N LEU A 519 1.10 -0.62 0.35
CA LEU A 519 2.19 -0.76 -0.61
C LEU A 519 3.28 0.27 -0.28
N ALA A 520 4.52 -0.17 -0.05
CA ALA A 520 5.67 0.70 0.11
C ALA A 520 6.93 0.06 -0.49
N ALA A 521 8.07 0.77 -0.47
CA ALA A 521 9.30 0.27 -1.06
C ALA A 521 9.77 -1.02 -0.39
N TRP A 522 10.44 -1.88 -1.15
CA TRP A 522 10.96 -3.15 -0.66
C TRP A 522 12.45 -3.28 -0.98
N THR A 523 13.13 -4.13 -0.22
CA THR A 523 14.52 -4.48 -0.49
C THR A 523 14.63 -5.25 -1.81
N ALA A 524 15.69 -4.99 -2.57
CA ALA A 524 16.04 -5.81 -3.73
C ALA A 524 16.98 -6.96 -3.35
N TYR A 525 17.08 -7.30 -2.06
CA TYR A 525 17.79 -8.48 -1.59
C TYR A 525 16.98 -9.74 -1.94
N ASN A 526 17.63 -10.71 -2.61
CA ASN A 526 17.03 -11.99 -3.02
C ASN A 526 17.49 -13.20 -2.19
N GLY A 527 18.37 -13.04 -1.20
CA GLY A 527 18.94 -14.17 -0.47
C GLY A 527 19.44 -15.28 -1.39
N GLU A 528 19.14 -16.53 -1.04
CA GLU A 528 19.31 -17.74 -1.87
C GLU A 528 18.00 -18.14 -2.58
N ALA A 529 17.29 -17.20 -3.21
CA ALA A 529 16.07 -17.54 -3.95
C ALA A 529 16.32 -18.71 -4.93
N THR A 530 15.50 -19.76 -4.80
CA THR A 530 15.57 -21.00 -5.60
C THR A 530 15.28 -20.75 -7.08
N ASP A 531 14.57 -19.67 -7.39
CA ASP A 531 14.26 -19.23 -8.75
C ASP A 531 14.80 -17.82 -9.01
N LYS A 532 16.05 -17.76 -9.49
CA LYS A 532 16.72 -16.51 -9.87
C LYS A 532 16.10 -15.82 -11.10
N SER A 533 15.08 -16.41 -11.74
CA SER A 533 14.45 -15.87 -12.94
C SER A 533 13.33 -14.86 -12.65
N LYS A 534 12.81 -14.79 -11.42
CA LYS A 534 11.77 -13.83 -11.03
C LYS A 534 12.37 -12.48 -10.66
N GLU A 535 11.89 -11.41 -11.29
CA GLU A 535 12.25 -10.04 -10.91
C GLU A 535 11.79 -9.77 -9.47
N ILE A 536 12.71 -9.33 -8.62
CA ILE A 536 12.40 -8.97 -7.23
C ILE A 536 11.51 -7.72 -7.25
N PRO A 537 10.34 -7.77 -6.59
CA PRO A 537 9.43 -6.64 -6.54
C PRO A 537 10.07 -5.48 -5.78
N LYS A 538 10.11 -4.30 -6.41
CA LYS A 538 10.67 -3.05 -5.81
C LYS A 538 9.75 -2.44 -4.75
N PHE A 539 8.49 -2.90 -4.72
CA PHE A 539 7.48 -2.49 -3.76
C PHE A 539 6.76 -3.74 -3.26
N LYS A 540 6.39 -3.78 -1.99
CA LYS A 540 5.68 -4.91 -1.38
C LYS A 540 4.45 -4.44 -0.63
N ILE A 541 3.41 -5.28 -0.61
CA ILE A 541 2.20 -5.08 0.18
C ILE A 541 2.38 -5.76 1.54
N MET A 542 2.20 -5.00 2.62
CA MET A 542 2.31 -5.51 3.99
C MET A 542 1.16 -5.04 4.88
N SER A 543 0.97 -5.76 5.98
CA SER A 543 0.02 -5.44 7.03
C SER A 543 0.71 -5.51 8.40
N GLY A 544 0.27 -4.64 9.31
CA GLY A 544 0.75 -4.59 10.69
C GLY A 544 0.59 -3.19 11.30
N THR A 545 0.57 -3.11 12.62
CA THR A 545 0.75 -1.82 13.33
C THR A 545 2.11 -1.21 13.03
N SER A 546 3.10 -2.03 12.68
CA SER A 546 4.40 -1.61 12.17
C SER A 546 4.30 -0.76 10.88
N VAL A 547 3.24 -0.94 10.10
CA VAL A 547 2.99 -0.17 8.87
C VAL A 547 2.07 1.03 9.12
N ALA A 548 1.25 0.97 10.17
CA ALA A 548 0.46 2.12 10.64
C ALA A 548 1.32 3.18 11.33
N CYS A 549 2.27 2.76 12.17
CA CYS A 549 3.22 3.63 12.87
C CYS A 549 3.87 4.70 11.96
N PRO A 550 4.52 4.36 10.84
CA PRO A 550 5.17 5.34 9.97
C PRO A 550 4.19 6.31 9.29
N HIS A 551 2.89 5.99 9.16
CA HIS A 551 1.92 6.99 8.71
C HIS A 551 1.78 8.12 9.75
N VAL A 552 1.71 7.77 11.03
CA VAL A 552 1.64 8.77 12.10
C VAL A 552 2.98 9.48 12.26
N SER A 553 4.11 8.80 12.09
CA SER A 553 5.45 9.44 12.09
C SER A 553 5.60 10.47 10.98
N GLY A 554 5.13 10.17 9.76
CA GLY A 554 5.11 11.12 8.65
C GLY A 554 4.20 12.33 8.92
N LEU A 555 3.02 12.11 9.50
CA LEU A 555 2.13 13.20 9.91
C LEU A 555 2.75 14.07 11.02
N ALA A 556 3.38 13.45 12.02
CA ALA A 556 4.07 14.15 13.10
C ALA A 556 5.23 15.00 12.57
N ALA A 557 5.97 14.49 11.57
CA ALA A 557 7.02 15.26 10.91
C ALA A 557 6.48 16.48 10.16
N GLU A 558 5.34 16.34 9.48
CA GLU A 558 4.68 17.46 8.80
C GLU A 558 4.16 18.51 9.80
N ILE A 559 3.62 18.08 10.94
CA ILE A 559 3.22 19.01 12.02
C ILE A 559 4.45 19.72 12.57
N LYS A 560 5.56 19.00 12.79
CA LYS A 560 6.80 19.56 13.32
C LYS A 560 7.45 20.55 12.35
N SER A 561 7.32 20.34 11.04
CA SER A 561 7.84 21.28 10.04
C SER A 561 7.07 22.61 10.05
N LEU A 562 5.75 22.55 10.25
CA LEU A 562 4.89 23.74 10.37
C LEU A 562 4.98 24.42 11.73
N TYR A 563 5.23 23.64 12.78
CA TYR A 563 5.30 24.10 14.17
C TYR A 563 6.57 23.60 14.89
N PRO A 564 7.78 24.10 14.53
CA PRO A 564 9.04 23.56 15.04
C PRO A 564 9.20 23.65 16.57
N SER A 565 8.58 24.65 17.21
CA SER A 565 8.63 24.86 18.66
C SER A 565 7.67 23.98 19.46
N TRP A 566 6.78 23.22 18.81
CA TRP A 566 5.84 22.35 19.52
C TRP A 566 6.55 21.21 20.21
N SER A 567 6.16 20.96 21.46
CA SER A 567 6.66 19.83 22.24
C SER A 567 6.08 18.50 21.71
N PRO A 568 6.72 17.35 22.03
CA PRO A 568 6.18 16.04 21.71
C PRO A 568 4.72 15.86 22.14
N SER A 569 4.38 16.34 23.34
CA SER A 569 3.01 16.27 23.86
C SER A 569 2.03 17.14 23.07
N ALA A 570 2.45 18.30 22.56
CA ALA A 570 1.60 19.15 21.72
C ALA A 570 1.33 18.50 20.36
N VAL A 571 2.37 17.91 19.72
CA VAL A 571 2.23 17.14 18.48
C VAL A 571 1.29 15.95 18.68
N LYS A 572 1.51 15.16 19.75
CA LYS A 572 0.63 14.06 20.15
C LYS A 572 -0.81 14.52 20.36
N SER A 573 -1.02 15.61 21.11
CA SER A 573 -2.35 16.17 21.38
C SER A 573 -3.06 16.60 20.11
N ALA A 574 -2.36 17.29 19.19
CA ALA A 574 -2.94 17.72 17.92
C ALA A 574 -3.46 16.51 17.13
N ILE A 575 -2.63 15.47 16.95
CA ILE A 575 -3.02 14.25 16.23
C ILE A 575 -4.23 13.56 16.89
N MET A 576 -4.22 13.39 18.21
CA MET A 576 -5.27 12.67 18.93
C MET A 576 -6.59 13.42 18.94
N THR A 577 -6.57 14.74 19.19
CA THR A 577 -7.80 15.54 19.35
C THR A 577 -8.47 15.90 18.03
N THR A 578 -7.74 15.79 16.90
CA THR A 578 -8.30 15.95 15.56
C THR A 578 -8.51 14.62 14.83
N GLY A 579 -8.32 13.48 15.51
CA GLY A 579 -8.64 12.17 14.95
C GLY A 579 -10.15 12.00 14.81
N GLU A 580 -10.60 11.44 13.68
CA GLU A 580 -12.00 11.07 13.51
C GLU A 580 -12.33 9.78 14.29
N GLY A 581 -13.50 9.75 14.93
CA GLY A 581 -14.02 8.54 15.57
C GLY A 581 -14.38 7.47 14.53
N LEU A 582 -14.14 6.20 14.86
CA LEU A 582 -14.46 5.05 14.01
C LEU A 582 -15.91 4.60 14.11
#